data_AF-A0A4Q7FDX4-F1
#
_entry.id   AF-A0A4Q7FDX4-F1
#
_cell.length_a   1.000
_cell.length_b   1.000
_cell.length_c   1.000
_cell.angle_alpha   90.00
_cell.angle_beta   90.00
_cell.angle_gamma   90.00
#
_symmetry.space_group_name_H-M   'P 1'
#
loop_
_entity.id
_entity.type
_entity.pdbx_description
1 polymer ?
#
loop_
_entity_poly.entity_id
_entity_poly.type
_entity_poly.pdbx_seq_one_letter_code
_entity_poly.pdbx_strand_id
1 'polypeptide(L)'
;MQGRRVEHDPGEVQEELNIERQAAYILSIKNPEAGSPPGAGLSEREEAHYPKPVERQFHGRRFASEDPHLLDYEGAEFILIGARVDPERAYGVDIETEHETARNADIFRHLKMSPREHPIGPLIKGEWQ
;
A
#
# COMPACT_ATOMS: atom_id res chain seq x y z
N MET A 1 -14.24 -19.69 -1.03
CA MET A 1 -13.42 -20.58 -0.18
C MET A 1 -12.84 -19.72 0.93
N GLN A 2 -13.36 -19.83 2.16
CA GLN A 2 -12.86 -19.03 3.30
C GLN A 2 -11.60 -19.70 3.83
N GLY A 3 -10.45 -19.05 3.62
CA GLY A 3 -9.17 -19.49 4.16
C GLY A 3 -9.25 -19.54 5.68
N ARG A 4 -8.99 -20.71 6.26
CA ARG A 4 -8.95 -20.92 7.70
C ARG A 4 -7.84 -20.05 8.28
N ARG A 5 -8.20 -18.96 8.98
CA ARG A 5 -7.26 -18.18 9.79
C ARG A 5 -6.79 -19.09 10.93
N VAL A 6 -5.52 -19.46 10.93
CA VAL A 6 -4.89 -20.12 12.07
C VAL A 6 -4.33 -19.01 12.93
N GLU A 7 -4.91 -18.81 14.11
CA GLU A 7 -4.41 -17.85 15.10
C GLU A 7 -3.21 -18.47 15.83
N HIS A 8 -2.02 -17.91 15.59
CA HIS A 8 -0.80 -18.21 16.32
C HIS A 8 -0.35 -16.93 17.05
N ASP A 9 0.33 -17.06 18.18
CA ASP A 9 1.00 -15.92 18.83
C ASP A 9 2.06 -15.33 17.88
N PRO A 10 2.27 -14.00 17.85
CA PRO A 10 3.37 -13.42 17.06
C PRO A 10 4.70 -14.11 17.41
N GLY A 11 5.47 -14.51 16.39
CA GLY A 11 6.83 -15.00 16.59
C GLY A 11 7.82 -13.85 16.80
N GLU A 12 9.07 -14.18 17.17
CA GLU A 12 10.15 -13.21 17.46
C GLU A 12 10.29 -12.11 16.38
N VAL A 13 10.35 -12.51 15.11
CA VAL A 13 10.45 -11.55 13.98
C VAL A 13 9.23 -10.62 13.90
N GLN A 14 8.03 -11.11 14.22
CA GLN A 14 6.83 -10.29 14.20
C GLN A 14 6.82 -9.30 15.36
N GLU A 15 7.30 -9.71 16.54
CA GLU A 15 7.45 -8.83 17.70
C GLU A 15 8.49 -7.73 17.45
N GLU A 16 9.66 -8.08 16.91
CA GLU A 16 10.71 -7.11 16.55
C GLU A 16 10.23 -6.06 15.54
N LEU A 17 9.42 -6.49 14.57
CA LEU A 17 8.83 -5.63 13.55
C LEU A 17 7.53 -4.94 14.00
N ASN A 18 7.10 -5.12 15.26
CA ASN A 18 5.86 -4.59 15.82
C ASN A 18 4.63 -4.93 14.95
N ILE A 19 4.58 -6.16 14.45
CA ILE A 19 3.45 -6.69 13.67
C ILE A 19 2.41 -7.22 14.64
N GLU A 20 1.23 -6.60 14.60
CA GLU A 20 0.09 -6.95 15.44
C GLU A 20 -0.48 -8.31 15.05
N ARG A 21 -1.01 -9.04 16.04
CA ARG A 21 -1.68 -10.33 15.83
C ARG A 21 -2.81 -10.27 14.80
N GLN A 22 -3.55 -9.16 14.78
CA GLN A 22 -4.67 -8.93 13.88
C GLN A 22 -4.62 -7.51 13.32
N ALA A 23 -4.12 -7.37 12.09
CA ALA A 23 -4.12 -6.11 11.35
C ALA A 23 -4.07 -6.38 9.84
N ALA A 24 -4.39 -5.36 9.05
CA ALA A 24 -4.12 -5.36 7.62
C ALA A 24 -2.83 -4.58 7.35
N TYR A 25 -2.01 -5.07 6.42
CA TYR A 25 -0.77 -4.41 6.03
C TYR A 25 -0.63 -4.35 4.52
N ILE A 26 -0.07 -3.25 4.04
CA ILE A 26 0.44 -3.12 2.69
C ILE A 26 1.94 -3.39 2.78
N LEU A 27 2.41 -4.39 2.04
CA LEU A 27 3.82 -4.72 1.88
C LEU A 27 4.30 -4.19 0.52
N SER A 28 5.43 -3.49 0.52
CA SER A 28 6.04 -2.97 -0.70
C SER A 28 7.56 -3.14 -0.63
N ILE A 29 8.11 -3.95 -1.52
CA ILE A 29 9.52 -4.34 -1.55
C ILE A 29 10.27 -3.38 -2.46
N LYS A 30 11.39 -2.82 -1.99
CA LYS A 30 12.21 -1.84 -2.73
C LYS A 30 13.01 -2.54 -3.83
N ASN A 31 13.07 -1.89 -4.98
CA ASN A 31 14.03 -2.22 -6.02
C ASN A 31 15.39 -1.59 -5.66
N PRO A 32 16.45 -2.39 -5.41
CA PRO A 32 17.78 -1.86 -5.07
C PRO A 32 18.32 -0.94 -6.17
N GLU A 33 18.06 -1.26 -7.45
CA GLU A 33 18.51 -0.44 -8.60
C GLU A 33 17.89 0.97 -8.63
N ALA A 34 16.83 1.22 -7.86
CA ALA A 34 16.20 2.54 -7.80
C ALA A 34 16.89 3.53 -6.85
N GLY A 35 17.87 3.06 -6.06
CA GLY A 35 18.59 3.86 -5.08
C GLY A 35 17.72 4.42 -3.95
N SER A 36 18.40 4.91 -2.91
CA SER A 36 17.77 5.49 -1.72
C SER A 36 17.99 7.00 -1.63
N PRO A 37 17.07 7.75 -0.99
CA PRO A 37 17.33 9.13 -0.59
C PRO A 37 18.57 9.25 0.30
N PRO A 38 19.27 10.39 0.32
CA PRO A 38 20.43 10.58 1.19
C PRO A 38 20.08 10.33 2.67
N GLY A 39 20.87 9.48 3.33
CA GLY A 39 20.69 9.15 4.75
C GLY A 39 19.56 8.13 5.03
N ALA A 40 18.99 7.51 3.99
CA ALA A 40 18.02 6.42 4.12
C ALA A 40 18.51 5.17 3.37
N GLY A 41 18.09 4.01 3.87
CA GLY A 41 18.37 2.70 3.28
C GLY A 41 19.78 2.17 3.53
N LEU A 42 20.00 0.96 3.02
CA LEU A 42 21.28 0.25 3.10
C LEU A 42 22.33 0.84 2.16
N SER A 43 23.61 0.58 2.42
CA SER A 43 24.66 0.90 1.45
C SER A 43 24.60 -0.05 0.25
N GLU A 44 25.17 0.32 -0.90
CA GLU A 44 25.20 -0.52 -2.12
C GLU A 44 25.80 -1.93 -1.89
N ARG A 45 26.62 -2.11 -0.85
CA ARG A 45 27.22 -3.42 -0.50
C ARG A 45 26.31 -4.30 0.35
N GLU A 46 25.32 -3.68 0.98
CA GLU A 46 24.39 -4.32 1.91
C GLU A 46 23.01 -4.52 1.26
N GLU A 47 22.71 -3.83 0.16
CA GLU A 47 21.48 -4.02 -0.62
C GLU A 47 21.42 -5.40 -1.31
N ALA A 48 20.20 -5.90 -1.52
CA ALA A 48 19.98 -7.19 -2.16
C ALA A 48 20.53 -7.27 -3.59
N HIS A 49 21.22 -8.39 -3.87
CA HIS A 49 21.65 -8.74 -5.22
C HIS A 49 20.67 -9.72 -5.87
N TYR A 50 19.67 -9.17 -6.57
CA TYR A 50 18.70 -10.01 -7.29
C TYR A 50 19.27 -10.60 -8.58
N PRO A 51 19.00 -11.89 -8.89
CA PRO A 51 19.31 -12.44 -10.20
C PRO A 51 18.40 -11.80 -11.26
N LYS A 52 18.88 -11.71 -12.51
CA LYS A 52 18.19 -11.01 -13.62
C LYS A 52 16.71 -11.36 -13.80
N PRO A 53 16.24 -12.62 -13.64
CA PRO A 53 14.82 -12.92 -13.72
C PRO A 53 13.96 -12.26 -12.63
N VAL A 54 14.52 -12.10 -11.43
CA VAL A 54 13.85 -11.48 -10.28
C VAL A 54 13.85 -9.97 -10.40
N GLU A 55 14.98 -9.39 -10.78
CA GLU A 55 15.11 -7.95 -11.07
C GLU A 55 14.08 -7.48 -12.12
N ARG A 56 13.78 -8.30 -13.13
CA ARG A 56 12.77 -7.99 -14.15
C ARG A 56 11.34 -7.89 -13.62
N GLN A 57 11.03 -8.50 -12.48
CA GLN A 57 9.69 -8.44 -11.86
C GLN A 57 9.35 -7.04 -11.34
N PHE A 58 10.37 -6.21 -11.08
CA PHE A 58 10.14 -4.81 -10.73
C PHE A 58 9.63 -3.99 -11.92
N HIS A 59 9.82 -4.45 -13.17
CA HIS A 59 9.41 -3.72 -14.39
C HIS A 59 9.92 -2.28 -14.43
N GLY A 60 11.12 -2.03 -13.90
CA GLY A 60 11.71 -0.68 -13.79
C GLY A 60 11.05 0.21 -12.73
N ARG A 61 10.08 -0.29 -11.97
CA ARG A 61 9.47 0.42 -10.84
C ARG A 61 10.44 0.45 -9.66
N ARG A 62 10.30 1.47 -8.81
CA ARG A 62 11.07 1.58 -7.55
C ARG A 62 10.64 0.56 -6.49
N PHE A 63 9.42 0.02 -6.63
CA PHE A 63 8.84 -0.91 -5.67
C PHE A 63 8.00 -1.98 -6.36
N ALA A 64 7.89 -3.15 -5.73
CA ALA A 64 6.99 -4.24 -6.09
C ALA A 64 6.30 -4.77 -4.82
N SER A 65 4.98 -5.00 -4.88
CA SER A 65 4.17 -5.35 -3.70
C SER A 65 3.63 -6.78 -3.71
N GLU A 66 3.91 -7.55 -4.76
CA GLU A 66 3.06 -8.69 -5.15
C GLU A 66 3.66 -10.08 -4.90
N ASP A 67 4.95 -10.19 -4.57
CA ASP A 67 5.61 -11.48 -4.41
C ASP A 67 6.56 -11.54 -3.20
N PRO A 68 6.20 -12.28 -2.13
CA PRO A 68 7.05 -12.46 -0.96
C PRO A 68 8.41 -13.11 -1.23
N HIS A 69 8.61 -13.85 -2.35
CA HIS A 69 9.91 -14.48 -2.64
C HIS A 69 11.03 -13.44 -2.83
N LEU A 70 10.66 -12.19 -3.12
CA LEU A 70 11.62 -11.08 -3.18
C LEU A 70 12.30 -10.84 -1.81
N LEU A 71 11.71 -11.28 -0.70
CA LEU A 71 12.30 -11.22 0.64
C LEU A 71 13.29 -12.37 0.93
N ASP A 72 13.42 -13.37 0.05
CA ASP A 72 14.33 -14.51 0.23
C ASP A 72 15.81 -14.14 -0.04
N TYR A 73 16.09 -12.87 -0.33
CA TYR A 73 17.41 -12.35 -0.65
C TYR A 73 17.93 -11.48 0.49
N GLU A 74 19.12 -11.79 0.97
CA GLU A 74 19.80 -10.98 1.99
C GLU A 74 19.97 -9.53 1.49
N GLY A 75 19.71 -8.56 2.37
CA GLY A 75 19.72 -7.14 2.02
C GLY A 75 18.44 -6.61 1.37
N ALA A 76 17.38 -7.43 1.27
CA ALA A 76 16.10 -6.98 0.73
C ALA A 76 15.43 -5.96 1.66
N GLU A 77 15.21 -4.76 1.14
CA GLU A 77 14.52 -3.70 1.87
C GLU A 77 13.03 -3.68 1.49
N PHE A 78 12.17 -3.46 2.49
CA PHE A 78 10.74 -3.35 2.29
C PHE A 78 10.12 -2.30 3.19
N ILE A 79 8.94 -1.83 2.80
CA ILE A 79 8.09 -0.96 3.58
C ILE A 79 6.84 -1.76 3.95
N LEU A 80 6.54 -1.78 5.24
CA LEU A 80 5.31 -2.35 5.78
C LEU A 80 4.45 -1.21 6.33
N ILE A 81 3.27 -1.00 5.73
CA ILE A 81 2.34 0.05 6.13
C ILE A 81 1.10 -0.61 6.71
N GLY A 82 0.82 -0.36 7.99
CA GLY A 82 -0.43 -0.81 8.61
C GLY A 82 -1.64 -0.13 7.96
N ALA A 83 -2.49 -0.91 7.31
CA ALA A 83 -3.83 -0.51 6.94
C ALA A 83 -4.70 -0.63 8.20
N ARG A 84 -5.02 0.51 8.81
CA ARG A 84 -5.77 0.50 10.07
C ARG A 84 -7.18 -0.03 9.83
N VAL A 85 -7.67 -0.79 10.81
CA VAL A 85 -8.99 -1.44 10.83
C VAL A 85 -10.15 -0.42 10.80
N ASP A 86 -9.84 0.87 11.01
CA ASP A 86 -10.78 1.99 11.00
C ASP A 86 -10.03 3.30 10.59
N PRO A 87 -10.11 3.74 9.32
CA PRO A 87 -9.43 4.93 8.82
C PRO A 87 -9.98 6.24 9.40
N GLU A 88 -11.29 6.32 9.66
CA GLU A 88 -11.98 7.54 10.11
C GLU A 88 -11.43 8.00 11.46
N ARG A 89 -11.30 7.06 12.39
CA ARG A 89 -10.78 7.32 13.75
C ARG A 89 -9.31 7.70 13.80
N ALA A 90 -8.53 7.32 12.78
CA ALA A 90 -7.07 7.47 12.78
C ALA A 90 -6.58 8.80 12.23
N TYR A 91 -7.31 9.39 11.28
CA TYR A 91 -6.94 10.67 10.66
C TYR A 91 -7.65 11.87 11.29
N GLY A 92 -8.51 11.65 12.30
CA GLY A 92 -9.35 12.71 12.87
C GLY A 92 -10.26 13.35 11.82
N VAL A 93 -10.56 12.59 10.77
CA VAL A 93 -11.42 13.03 9.69
C VAL A 93 -12.79 12.45 10.01
N ASP A 94 -13.73 13.33 10.36
CA ASP A 94 -15.15 12.99 10.32
C ASP A 94 -15.48 12.87 8.82
N ILE A 95 -15.35 11.66 8.27
CA ILE A 95 -15.87 11.38 6.92
C ILE A 95 -17.36 11.24 7.12
N GLU A 96 -18.04 12.37 7.26
CA GLU A 96 -19.47 12.44 7.06
C GLU A 96 -19.69 11.91 5.64
N THR A 97 -20.26 10.70 5.53
CA THR A 97 -20.87 10.24 4.28
C THR A 97 -22.11 11.09 4.08
N GLU A 98 -21.91 12.37 3.83
CA GLU A 98 -22.92 13.23 3.27
C GLU A 98 -23.41 12.53 2.01
N HIS A 99 -24.72 12.45 1.82
CA HIS A 99 -25.28 11.99 0.57
C HIS A 99 -24.91 13.04 -0.50
N GLU A 100 -23.70 12.96 -1.03
CA GLU A 100 -23.20 13.83 -2.08
C GLU A 100 -24.02 13.52 -3.33
N THR A 101 -25.04 14.34 -3.55
CA THR A 101 -25.72 14.34 -4.83
C THR A 101 -24.78 14.90 -5.89
N ALA A 102 -25.04 14.58 -7.15
CA ALA A 102 -24.42 15.17 -8.34
C ALA A 102 -24.19 16.70 -8.28
N ARG A 103 -25.04 17.39 -7.51
CA ARG A 103 -25.11 18.84 -7.41
C ARG A 103 -24.30 19.41 -6.24
N ASN A 104 -23.91 18.59 -5.27
CA ASN A 104 -23.28 19.01 -4.02
C ASN A 104 -21.91 18.37 -3.76
N ALA A 105 -21.43 17.50 -4.65
CA ALA A 105 -20.14 16.84 -4.50
C ALA A 105 -18.99 17.85 -4.60
N ASP A 106 -18.30 18.08 -3.49
CA ASP A 106 -17.29 19.14 -3.36
C ASP A 106 -16.02 18.84 -4.19
N ILE A 107 -15.84 17.57 -4.55
CA ILE A 107 -14.70 17.08 -5.34
C ILE A 107 -14.62 17.70 -6.74
N PHE A 108 -15.75 17.98 -7.41
CA PHE A 108 -15.74 18.61 -8.74
C PHE A 108 -15.25 20.06 -8.69
N ARG A 109 -15.58 20.77 -7.60
CA ARG A 109 -15.12 22.13 -7.35
C ARG A 109 -13.61 22.15 -7.08
N HIS A 110 -13.12 21.23 -6.25
CA HIS A 110 -11.69 21.13 -5.94
C HIS A 110 -10.83 20.72 -7.14
N LEU A 111 -11.31 19.76 -7.95
CA LEU A 111 -10.59 19.29 -9.13
C LEU A 111 -10.83 20.15 -10.38
N LYS A 112 -11.65 21.20 -10.28
CA LYS A 112 -12.06 22.08 -11.40
C LYS A 112 -12.65 21.29 -12.58
N MET A 113 -13.39 20.21 -12.27
CA MET A 113 -13.99 19.33 -13.26
C MET A 113 -15.47 19.66 -13.45
N SER A 114 -15.98 19.50 -14.68
CA SER A 114 -17.39 19.70 -14.99
C SER A 114 -18.19 18.41 -14.76
N PRO A 115 -19.21 18.40 -13.88
CA PRO A 115 -20.08 17.23 -13.68
C PRO A 115 -20.86 16.81 -14.92
N ARG A 116 -20.94 17.67 -15.96
CA ARG A 116 -21.61 17.36 -17.22
C ARG A 116 -20.73 16.58 -18.19
N GLU A 117 -19.41 16.69 -18.05
CA GLU A 117 -18.43 16.09 -18.95
C GLU A 117 -17.85 14.78 -18.41
N HIS A 118 -18.13 14.46 -17.14
CA HIS A 118 -17.65 13.27 -16.45
C HIS A 118 -18.79 12.48 -15.81
N PRO A 119 -18.82 11.14 -15.95
CA PRO A 119 -19.87 10.32 -15.36
C PRO A 119 -19.80 10.38 -13.83
N ILE A 120 -20.86 10.92 -13.23
CA ILE A 120 -21.04 11.03 -11.77
C ILE A 120 -21.56 9.74 -11.12
N GLY A 121 -22.07 8.80 -11.93
CA GLY A 121 -22.63 7.53 -11.47
C GLY A 121 -21.67 6.72 -10.59
N PRO A 122 -20.40 6.55 -10.98
CA PRO A 122 -19.41 5.85 -10.19
C PRO A 122 -19.11 6.50 -8.84
N LEU A 123 -19.08 7.83 -8.78
CA LEU A 123 -18.85 8.57 -7.53
C LEU A 123 -19.98 8.33 -6.51
N ILE A 124 -21.23 8.25 -6.98
CA ILE A 124 -22.42 8.11 -6.13
C ILE A 124 -22.71 6.64 -5.78
N LYS A 125 -22.51 5.72 -6.72
CA LYS A 125 -22.89 4.30 -6.56
C LYS A 125 -21.72 3.39 -6.18
N GLY A 126 -20.48 3.86 -6.28
CA GLY A 126 -19.29 3.04 -6.05
C GLY A 126 -18.99 2.01 -7.15
N GLU A 127 -19.63 2.11 -8.32
CA GLU A 127 -19.47 1.18 -9.44
C GLU A 127 -18.86 1.89 -10.66
N TRP A 128 -17.66 1.49 -11.05
CA TRP A 128 -17.00 1.97 -12.28
C TRP A 128 -17.42 1.08 -13.46
N GLN A 129 -17.86 1.71 -14.56
CA GLN A 129 -18.23 1.06 -15.83
C GLN A 129 -17.18 1.37 -16.89
#